data_AF-A0A7D5P5N6-F1
#
_entry.id   AF-A0A7D5P5N6-F1
#
_cell.length_a   1.000
_cell.length_b   1.000
_cell.length_c   1.000
_cell.angle_alpha   90.00
_cell.angle_beta   90.00
_cell.angle_gamma   90.00
#
_symmetry.space_group_name_H-M   'P 1'
#
loop_
_entity.id
_entity.type
_entity.pdbx_description
1 polymer ?
#
loop_
_entity_poly.entity_id
_entity_poly.type
_entity_poly.pdbx_seq_one_letter_code
_entity_poly.pdbx_strand_id
1 'polypeptide(L)'
;MREFSCQLNLQQKQELVINPILDFFTILEKSKINVVYNPFLKKYCTVRRNLGTFPVYVPEVGHMLSLETVSEEVSKEFYDETRTYEGFQSKERVMTAKLYNHDPDLNRVVTWGNYSSFAVPDRLYKLYLSNLLNDFLFSPSVIRRRTLISPNRWFIIESQNNYHFKCTANYNIGLIHLTKESLREARKVNVWLNAPQEVYEVKAGFVKFSTFGDVLFTNGVFVHFPTDPTELEPRIGPNGEYFICFMMSLNEYTTNWPSFSTSFGRNVVNINLIENLSELVFSPYELFPFIFPNYIGATRGLDSLVYEFMVGKDTFDRIVGRLMRFSSNQNAFLLDDYTAFVEDYNKLLRIELEEGIYSVRWLNPSVLPFLIKRYPEGRRDINAMLDNQDLLKALSEVNAEFANSKTGCPRYMFLAGLGRYSSPRRTWLLKYYDAWTKS
;
A
#
# COMPACT_ATOMS: atom_id res chain seq x y z
N MET A 1 8.12 -13.55 10.36
CA MET A 1 7.88 -12.59 9.26
C MET A 1 9.07 -12.34 8.34
N ARG A 2 10.31 -12.17 8.83
CA ARG A 2 11.49 -11.74 8.03
C ARG A 2 11.73 -12.50 6.71
N GLU A 3 11.48 -13.81 6.67
CA GLU A 3 11.64 -14.61 5.46
C GLU A 3 10.73 -14.14 4.29
N PHE A 4 9.57 -13.55 4.59
CA PHE A 4 8.56 -13.11 3.61
C PHE A 4 8.59 -11.61 3.35
N SER A 5 9.40 -10.88 4.12
CA SER A 5 9.62 -9.45 4.01
C SER A 5 10.64 -9.11 2.93
N CYS A 6 10.31 -8.19 2.04
CA CYS A 6 11.24 -7.62 1.06
C CYS A 6 12.02 -6.50 1.73
N GLN A 7 13.35 -6.63 1.72
CA GLN A 7 14.27 -5.60 2.17
C GLN A 7 14.60 -4.72 0.98
N LEU A 8 14.58 -3.41 1.20
CA LEU A 8 14.92 -2.46 0.17
C LEU A 8 16.35 -1.95 0.36
N ASN A 9 17.17 -2.11 -0.67
CA ASN A 9 18.47 -1.45 -0.74
C ASN A 9 18.40 -0.24 -1.68
N LEU A 10 18.02 0.92 -1.13
CA LEU A 10 18.03 2.19 -1.87
C LEU A 10 19.47 2.65 -2.14
N GLN A 11 19.72 3.19 -3.34
CA GLN A 11 20.97 3.89 -3.58
C GLN A 11 21.02 5.15 -2.71
N GLN A 12 22.14 5.34 -2.00
CA GLN A 12 22.31 6.48 -1.09
C GLN A 12 22.17 7.80 -1.86
N LYS A 13 21.57 8.82 -1.21
CA LYS A 13 21.34 10.18 -1.76
C LYS A 13 20.40 10.25 -2.97
N GLN A 14 19.66 9.19 -3.26
CA GLN A 14 18.71 9.19 -4.36
C GLN A 14 17.47 10.00 -3.97
N GLU A 15 17.07 10.92 -4.84
CA GLU A 15 15.82 11.66 -4.71
C GLU A 15 14.67 10.82 -5.27
N LEU A 16 13.68 10.57 -4.44
CA LEU A 16 12.54 9.69 -4.70
C LEU A 16 11.24 10.44 -4.40
N VAL A 17 10.18 10.13 -5.13
CA VAL A 17 8.84 10.52 -4.72
C VAL A 17 8.53 9.79 -3.43
N ILE A 18 7.95 10.50 -2.47
CA ILE A 18 7.44 9.92 -1.24
C ILE A 18 5.98 10.31 -1.07
N ASN A 19 5.18 9.38 -0.57
CA ASN A 19 3.83 9.65 -0.13
C ASN A 19 3.72 9.30 1.37
N PRO A 20 3.86 10.31 2.25
CA PRO A 20 3.57 10.14 3.68
C PRO A 20 2.15 9.62 3.87
N ILE A 21 1.98 8.64 4.75
CA ILE A 21 0.66 8.18 5.18
C ILE A 21 0.53 8.60 6.63
N LEU A 22 -0.17 9.70 6.89
CA LEU A 22 -0.36 10.20 8.23
C LEU A 22 -1.80 9.96 8.66
N ASP A 23 -1.95 9.20 9.73
CA ASP A 23 -3.16 9.12 10.54
C ASP A 23 -2.79 9.35 12.01
N PHE A 24 -3.77 9.49 12.90
CA PHE A 24 -3.55 9.78 14.31
C PHE A 24 -2.73 8.69 15.01
N PHE A 25 -2.80 7.45 14.53
CA PHE A 25 -2.01 6.32 15.02
C PHE A 25 -0.55 6.32 14.53
N THR A 26 -0.23 7.17 13.57
CA THR A 26 0.88 6.94 12.65
C THR A 26 2.15 7.74 13.00
N ILE A 27 2.00 8.78 13.82
CA ILE A 27 3.14 9.55 14.32
C ILE A 27 3.64 8.89 15.59
N LEU A 28 4.82 8.28 15.47
CA LEU A 28 5.44 7.58 16.58
C LEU A 28 6.64 8.37 17.07
N GLU A 29 6.65 8.66 18.36
CA GLU A 29 7.78 9.30 19.01
C GLU A 29 8.79 8.23 19.45
N LYS A 30 10.00 8.33 18.92
CA LYS A 30 11.13 7.50 19.36
C LYS A 30 12.06 8.32 20.22
N SER A 31 12.23 7.93 21.48
CA SER A 31 13.21 8.59 22.36
C SER A 31 14.54 7.86 22.32
N LYS A 32 15.62 8.53 21.90
CA LYS A 32 16.99 8.02 21.93
C LYS A 32 17.77 8.67 23.08
N ILE A 33 18.36 7.82 23.93
CA ILE A 33 19.25 8.28 25.00
C ILE A 33 20.69 8.33 24.46
N ASN A 34 21.29 9.52 24.49
CA ASN A 34 22.70 9.72 24.15
C ASN A 34 23.46 10.25 25.36
N VAL A 35 24.71 9.84 25.52
CA VAL A 35 25.61 10.39 26.54
C VAL A 35 26.51 11.41 25.86
N VAL A 36 26.42 12.67 26.25
CA VAL A 36 27.18 13.78 25.64
C VAL A 36 28.01 14.46 26.72
N TYR A 37 29.27 14.76 26.43
CA TYR A 37 30.09 15.54 27.35
C TYR A 37 29.65 17.00 27.34
N ASN A 38 29.27 17.54 28.50
CA ASN A 38 28.97 18.96 28.68
C ASN A 38 30.25 19.67 29.18
N PRO A 39 30.90 20.51 28.35
CA PRO A 39 32.15 21.16 28.72
C PRO A 39 31.97 22.21 29.82
N PHE A 40 30.81 22.86 29.93
CA PHE A 40 30.52 23.85 30.99
C PHE A 40 30.40 23.18 32.36
N LEU A 41 29.76 22.01 32.40
CA LEU A 41 29.57 21.24 33.63
C LEU A 41 30.70 20.23 33.88
N LYS A 42 31.67 20.13 32.97
CA LYS A 42 32.77 19.16 32.95
C LYS A 42 32.32 17.71 33.20
N LYS A 43 31.11 17.34 32.75
CA LYS A 43 30.53 16.02 33.04
C LYS A 43 29.78 15.47 31.83
N TYR A 44 29.73 14.14 31.75
CA TYR A 44 28.85 13.45 30.82
C TYR A 44 27.40 13.62 31.28
N CYS A 45 26.55 14.09 30.38
CA CYS A 45 25.13 14.27 30.61
C CYS A 45 24.35 13.32 29.70
N THR A 46 23.33 12.67 30.27
CA THR A 46 22.38 11.88 29.52
C THR A 46 21.37 12.81 28.86
N VAL A 47 21.35 12.86 27.53
CA VAL A 47 20.41 13.65 26.73
C VAL A 47 19.41 12.69 26.10
N ARG A 48 18.12 12.90 26.39
CA ARG A 48 17.03 12.22 25.70
C ARG A 48 16.64 13.05 24.48
N ARG A 49 16.79 12.49 23.28
CA ARG A 49 16.32 13.10 22.03
C ARG A 49 15.04 12.42 21.59
N ASN A 50 14.01 13.18 21.31
CA ASN A 50 12.79 12.67 20.72
C ASN A 50 12.87 12.85 19.19
N LEU A 51 12.67 11.77 18.46
CA LEU A 51 12.70 11.73 17.00
C LEU A 51 11.33 11.30 16.49
N GLY A 52 10.87 11.93 15.41
CA GLY A 52 9.65 11.51 14.72
C GLY A 52 9.93 10.33 13.80
N THR A 53 9.03 9.35 13.83
CA THR A 53 9.01 8.23 12.89
C THR A 53 7.71 8.28 12.10
N PHE A 54 7.82 8.34 10.77
CA PHE A 54 6.70 8.51 9.84
C PHE A 54 6.73 7.40 8.79
N PRO A 55 5.63 6.67 8.52
CA PRO A 55 5.57 5.81 7.37
C PRO A 55 5.46 6.61 6.09
N VAL A 56 6.32 6.26 5.15
CA VAL A 56 6.33 6.85 3.82
C VAL A 56 6.29 5.75 2.78
N TYR A 57 5.37 5.88 1.84
CA TYR A 57 5.33 5.03 0.68
C TYR A 57 6.24 5.59 -0.42
N VAL A 58 7.07 4.75 -1.02
CA VAL A 58 7.98 5.13 -2.10
C VAL A 58 7.52 4.46 -3.39
N PRO A 59 6.67 5.12 -4.20
CA PRO A 59 5.98 4.48 -5.31
C PRO A 59 6.91 4.10 -6.47
N GLU A 60 8.07 4.75 -6.66
CA GLU A 60 9.00 4.27 -7.69
C GLU A 60 9.48 2.85 -7.43
N VAL A 61 9.67 2.44 -6.18
CA VAL A 61 10.17 1.11 -5.80
C VAL A 61 9.10 0.20 -5.22
N GLY A 62 7.91 0.74 -4.95
CA GLY A 62 6.75 0.02 -4.45
C GLY A 62 6.90 -0.46 -3.01
N HIS A 63 7.56 0.31 -2.13
CA HIS A 63 7.82 -0.08 -0.75
C HIS A 63 7.27 0.93 0.28
N MET A 64 6.84 0.42 1.43
CA MET A 64 6.60 1.22 2.62
C MET A 64 7.87 1.25 3.48
N LEU A 65 8.27 2.43 3.93
CA LEU A 65 9.47 2.63 4.74
C LEU A 65 9.13 3.41 6.01
N SER A 66 9.91 3.15 7.05
CA SER A 66 9.93 3.96 8.27
C SER A 66 10.91 5.11 8.08
N LEU A 67 10.40 6.33 7.91
CA LEU A 67 11.19 7.55 7.80
C LEU A 67 11.42 8.14 9.19
N GLU A 68 12.67 8.09 9.64
CA GLU A 68 13.08 8.78 10.85
C GLU A 68 13.71 10.14 10.55
N THR A 69 13.39 11.13 11.37
CA THR A 69 14.02 12.45 11.34
C THR A 69 15.24 12.50 12.26
N VAL A 70 16.21 13.36 11.95
CA VAL A 70 17.47 13.43 12.71
C VAL A 70 17.46 14.43 13.87
N SER A 71 16.47 15.32 13.90
CA SER A 71 16.27 16.30 14.97
C SER A 71 14.79 16.63 15.13
N GLU A 72 14.45 17.25 16.27
CA GLU A 72 13.09 17.70 16.56
C GLU A 72 12.63 18.78 15.57
N GLU A 73 13.53 19.68 15.16
CA GLU A 73 13.24 20.73 14.18
C GLU A 73 12.88 20.14 12.81
N VAL A 74 13.66 19.17 12.32
CA VAL A 74 13.36 18.47 11.06
C VAL A 74 12.04 17.69 11.18
N SER A 75 11.77 17.11 12.36
CA SER A 75 10.50 16.44 12.62
C SER A 75 9.30 17.39 12.54
N LYS A 76 9.43 18.57 13.13
CA LYS A 76 8.40 19.59 13.12
C LYS A 76 8.16 20.15 11.72
N GLU A 77 9.23 20.47 11.00
CA GLU A 77 9.17 20.94 9.62
C GLU A 77 8.48 19.90 8.71
N PHE A 78 8.86 18.62 8.85
CA PHE A 78 8.25 17.56 8.06
C PHE A 78 6.77 17.39 8.38
N TYR A 79 6.41 17.42 9.67
CA TYR A 79 5.01 17.38 10.09
C TYR A 79 4.22 18.60 9.58
N ASP A 80 4.78 19.80 9.65
CA ASP A 80 4.08 21.01 9.18
C ASP A 80 3.82 20.99 7.66
N GLU A 81 4.72 20.38 6.89
CA GLU A 81 4.56 20.18 5.44
C GLU A 81 3.54 19.07 5.10
N THR A 82 3.41 18.07 5.97
CA THR A 82 2.63 16.85 5.69
C THR A 82 1.32 16.75 6.46
N ARG A 83 1.08 17.57 7.48
CA ARG A 83 -0.17 17.59 8.28
C ARG A 83 -1.42 17.89 7.47
N THR A 84 -1.28 18.41 6.26
CA THR A 84 -2.40 18.65 5.33
C THR A 84 -2.74 17.41 4.50
N TYR A 85 -2.03 16.30 4.70
CA TYR A 85 -2.31 15.05 4.03
C TYR A 85 -3.47 14.33 4.72
N GLU A 86 -4.37 13.76 3.92
CA GLU A 86 -5.48 12.93 4.38
C GLU A 86 -5.32 11.55 3.73
N GLY A 87 -4.70 10.61 4.44
CA GLY A 87 -4.29 9.32 3.89
C GLY A 87 -3.29 9.49 2.73
N PHE A 88 -3.71 9.16 1.51
CA PHE A 88 -2.90 9.35 0.29
C PHE A 88 -3.02 10.76 -0.33
N GLN A 89 -3.98 11.57 0.13
CA GLN A 89 -4.28 12.87 -0.49
C GLN A 89 -3.42 13.98 0.13
N SER A 90 -3.06 14.97 -0.68
CA SER A 90 -2.04 16.00 -0.42
C SER A 90 -2.33 17.32 -1.12
N LYS A 91 -3.60 17.57 -1.48
CA LYS A 91 -4.08 18.81 -2.12
C LYS A 91 -3.24 19.20 -3.36
N GLU A 92 -3.12 18.30 -4.33
CA GLU A 92 -2.40 18.50 -5.60
C GLU A 92 -0.86 18.64 -5.49
N ARG A 93 -0.27 18.31 -4.34
CA ARG A 93 1.18 18.37 -4.13
C ARG A 93 1.82 16.99 -4.22
N VAL A 94 2.91 16.87 -4.96
CA VAL A 94 3.77 15.69 -4.98
C VAL A 94 5.05 16.03 -4.22
N MET A 95 5.45 15.13 -3.31
CA MET A 95 6.62 15.33 -2.46
C MET A 95 7.78 14.45 -2.94
N THR A 96 8.98 15.00 -2.96
CA THR A 96 10.22 14.25 -3.17
C THR A 96 11.12 14.39 -1.95
N ALA A 97 11.91 13.34 -1.68
CA ALA A 97 12.89 13.36 -0.61
C ALA A 97 14.16 12.61 -1.00
N LYS A 98 15.30 13.10 -0.52
CA LYS A 98 16.55 12.34 -0.53
C LYS A 98 16.56 11.41 0.67
N LEU A 99 16.41 10.12 0.41
CA LEU A 99 16.36 9.08 1.43
C LEU A 99 17.75 8.46 1.63
N TYR A 100 18.09 8.21 2.89
CA TYR A 100 19.32 7.53 3.29
C TYR A 100 18.97 6.20 3.91
N ASN A 101 19.47 5.12 3.33
CA ASN A 101 19.23 3.78 3.85
C ASN A 101 20.05 3.60 5.14
N HIS A 102 19.38 3.62 6.29
CA HIS A 102 20.04 3.56 7.59
C HIS A 102 20.10 2.14 8.12
N ASP A 103 18.98 1.41 8.00
CA ASP A 103 18.91 -0.01 8.32
C ASP A 103 17.95 -0.72 7.35
N PRO A 104 18.48 -1.35 6.28
CA PRO A 104 17.68 -2.09 5.30
C PRO A 104 16.94 -3.28 5.91
N ASP A 105 17.46 -3.88 6.99
CA ASP A 105 16.86 -5.04 7.64
C ASP A 105 15.59 -4.68 8.42
N LEU A 106 15.36 -3.37 8.62
CA LEU A 106 14.20 -2.81 9.31
C LEU A 106 13.32 -1.94 8.39
N ASN A 107 13.64 -1.86 7.09
CA ASN A 107 13.06 -0.88 6.15
C ASN A 107 13.08 0.55 6.71
N ARG A 108 14.18 0.89 7.38
CA ARG A 108 14.36 2.17 8.07
C ARG A 108 15.25 3.09 7.25
N VAL A 109 14.70 4.25 6.93
CA VAL A 109 15.39 5.33 6.22
C VAL A 109 15.42 6.58 7.07
N VAL A 110 16.38 7.44 6.77
CA VAL A 110 16.55 8.73 7.44
C VAL A 110 16.47 9.84 6.41
N THR A 111 15.89 10.98 6.79
CA THR A 111 16.02 12.25 6.07
C THR A 111 16.74 13.28 6.92
N TRP A 112 17.56 14.11 6.28
CA TRP A 112 18.24 15.26 6.87
C TRP A 112 17.52 16.59 6.59
N GLY A 113 16.20 16.54 6.32
CA GLY A 113 15.45 17.73 5.90
C GLY A 113 15.53 18.00 4.39
N ASN A 114 16.08 17.06 3.61
CA ASN A 114 16.22 17.21 2.17
C ASN A 114 14.97 16.69 1.45
N TYR A 115 13.84 17.35 1.67
CA TYR A 115 12.59 17.10 0.95
C TYR A 115 12.07 18.39 0.32
N SER A 116 11.29 18.23 -0.74
CA SER A 116 10.60 19.32 -1.41
C SER A 116 9.25 18.83 -1.85
N SER A 117 8.35 19.75 -2.15
CA SER A 117 7.08 19.41 -2.77
C SER A 117 6.77 20.42 -3.86
N PHE A 118 6.05 19.97 -4.87
CA PHE A 118 5.65 20.78 -6.00
C PHE A 118 4.21 20.49 -6.36
N ALA A 119 3.50 21.52 -6.83
CA ALA A 119 2.14 21.36 -7.32
C ALA A 119 2.17 20.74 -8.72
N VAL A 120 1.18 19.90 -9.01
CA VAL A 120 0.90 19.39 -10.35
C VAL A 120 -0.56 19.68 -10.71
N PRO A 121 -0.91 19.82 -12.00
CA PRO A 121 -2.31 20.00 -12.40
C PRO A 121 -3.21 18.89 -11.85
N ASP A 122 -4.43 19.23 -11.44
CA ASP A 122 -5.44 18.31 -10.90
C ASP A 122 -5.56 16.99 -11.69
N ARG A 123 -5.57 17.06 -13.03
CA ARG A 123 -5.58 15.86 -13.89
C ARG A 123 -4.40 14.92 -13.61
N LEU A 124 -3.17 15.45 -13.54
CA LEU A 124 -1.98 14.66 -13.28
C LEU A 124 -1.95 14.16 -11.83
N TYR A 125 -2.48 14.97 -10.91
CA TYR A 125 -2.62 14.58 -9.53
C TYR A 125 -3.58 13.39 -9.34
N LYS A 126 -4.73 13.41 -10.03
CA LYS A 126 -5.68 12.29 -10.05
C LYS A 126 -5.04 11.03 -10.60
N LEU A 127 -4.29 11.13 -11.70
CA LEU A 127 -3.51 10.01 -12.23
C LEU A 127 -2.49 9.50 -11.22
N TYR A 128 -1.79 10.39 -10.51
CA TYR A 128 -0.85 10.02 -9.45
C TYR A 128 -1.54 9.23 -8.34
N LEU A 129 -2.68 9.70 -7.83
CA LEU A 129 -3.47 8.99 -6.82
C LEU A 129 -3.97 7.63 -7.33
N SER A 130 -4.49 7.56 -8.55
CA SER A 130 -4.87 6.29 -9.18
C SER A 130 -3.70 5.32 -9.25
N ASN A 131 -2.49 5.80 -9.57
CA ASN A 131 -1.29 4.95 -9.58
C ASN A 131 -0.96 4.41 -8.20
N LEU A 132 -1.05 5.24 -7.14
CA LEU A 132 -0.83 4.79 -5.76
C LEU A 132 -1.84 3.72 -5.34
N LEU A 133 -3.13 3.95 -5.58
CA LEU A 133 -4.20 3.01 -5.25
C LEU A 133 -4.05 1.69 -6.03
N ASN A 134 -3.81 1.80 -7.34
CA ASN A 134 -3.53 0.65 -8.19
C ASN A 134 -2.36 -0.16 -7.65
N ASP A 135 -1.27 0.50 -7.23
CA ASP A 135 -0.08 -0.17 -6.67
C ASP A 135 -0.42 -1.01 -5.45
N PHE A 136 -1.33 -0.49 -4.62
CA PHE A 136 -1.80 -1.21 -3.46
C PHE A 136 -2.67 -2.41 -3.85
N LEU A 137 -3.64 -2.20 -4.74
CA LEU A 137 -4.65 -3.19 -5.12
C LEU A 137 -4.08 -4.43 -5.82
N PHE A 138 -3.05 -4.28 -6.67
CA PHE A 138 -2.47 -5.44 -7.38
C PHE A 138 -1.57 -6.31 -6.49
N SER A 139 -1.19 -5.80 -5.31
CA SER A 139 -0.42 -6.52 -4.30
C SER A 139 -1.25 -6.70 -3.01
N PRO A 140 -2.38 -7.42 -3.05
CA PRO A 140 -3.23 -7.61 -1.87
C PRO A 140 -2.52 -8.34 -0.73
N SER A 141 -3.16 -8.41 0.43
CA SER A 141 -2.53 -8.99 1.62
C SER A 141 -2.41 -10.51 1.50
N VAL A 142 -1.25 -11.02 1.90
CA VAL A 142 -1.02 -12.46 2.06
C VAL A 142 -1.44 -12.86 3.47
N ILE A 143 -2.46 -13.70 3.58
CA ILE A 143 -2.81 -14.32 4.86
C ILE A 143 -1.85 -15.47 5.13
N ARG A 144 -1.24 -15.50 6.31
CA ARG A 144 -0.49 -16.68 6.76
C ARG A 144 -0.80 -17.00 8.20
N ARG A 145 -1.27 -18.22 8.47
CA ARG A 145 -1.78 -18.63 9.79
C ARG A 145 -2.91 -17.69 10.26
N ARG A 146 -2.56 -16.59 10.92
CA ARG A 146 -3.46 -15.54 11.43
C ARG A 146 -2.88 -14.12 11.30
N THR A 147 -1.84 -13.94 10.49
CA THR A 147 -1.21 -12.64 10.20
C THR A 147 -1.58 -12.21 8.79
N LEU A 148 -1.85 -10.92 8.62
CA LEU A 148 -1.92 -10.29 7.30
C LEU A 148 -0.58 -9.64 6.99
N ILE A 149 0.05 -10.06 5.91
CA ILE A 149 1.40 -9.62 5.53
C ILE A 149 1.35 -8.99 4.16
N SER A 150 2.07 -7.88 4.01
CA SER A 150 2.39 -7.29 2.71
C SER A 150 3.92 -7.26 2.56
N PRO A 151 4.51 -8.19 1.78
CA PRO A 151 5.95 -8.35 1.64
C PRO A 151 6.75 -7.07 1.40
N ASN A 152 6.19 -6.10 0.69
CA ASN A 152 6.81 -4.83 0.31
C ASN A 152 6.38 -3.64 1.19
N ARG A 153 5.30 -3.78 1.98
CA ARG A 153 4.71 -2.68 2.75
C ARG A 153 4.80 -2.90 4.25
N TRP A 154 6.03 -3.00 4.76
CA TRP A 154 6.26 -3.30 6.17
C TRP A 154 7.46 -2.55 6.75
N PHE A 155 7.43 -2.30 8.06
CA PHE A 155 8.55 -1.78 8.84
C PHE A 155 8.36 -2.12 10.34
N ILE A 156 9.42 -1.98 11.13
CA ILE A 156 9.36 -2.21 12.57
C ILE A 156 9.01 -0.90 13.29
N ILE A 157 8.08 -1.01 14.24
CA ILE A 157 7.69 0.06 15.15
C ILE A 157 8.04 -0.36 16.56
N GLU A 158 8.61 0.58 17.31
CA GLU A 158 8.85 0.43 18.74
C GLU A 158 8.63 1.76 19.45
N SER A 159 8.02 1.73 20.64
CA SER A 159 7.94 2.86 21.55
C SER A 159 8.85 2.64 22.74
N GLN A 160 9.66 3.65 23.09
CA GLN A 160 10.62 3.60 24.21
C GLN A 160 10.22 4.54 25.37
N ASN A 161 8.93 4.76 25.56
CA ASN A 161 8.36 5.56 26.66
C ASN A 161 8.11 4.72 27.93
N ASN A 162 7.32 5.25 28.88
CA ASN A 162 6.98 4.58 30.15
C ASN A 162 6.37 3.18 29.93
N TYR A 163 5.56 3.02 28.89
CA TYR A 163 5.11 1.73 28.39
C TYR A 163 5.69 1.49 27.01
N HIS A 164 6.41 0.38 26.88
CA HIS A 164 7.01 -0.09 25.65
C HIS A 164 5.99 -0.91 24.86
N PHE A 165 5.97 -0.72 23.55
CA PHE A 165 5.39 -1.69 22.64
C PHE A 165 6.32 -1.90 21.45
N LYS A 166 6.21 -3.07 20.82
CA LYS A 166 6.95 -3.44 19.62
C LYS A 166 6.11 -4.31 18.71
N CYS A 167 6.14 -4.03 17.41
CA CYS A 167 5.46 -4.82 16.39
C CYS A 167 6.12 -4.64 15.01
N THR A 168 5.76 -5.51 14.06
CA THR A 168 5.98 -5.25 12.63
C THR A 168 4.69 -4.68 12.04
N ALA A 169 4.71 -3.41 11.67
CA ALA A 169 3.59 -2.82 10.95
C ALA A 169 3.59 -3.28 9.50
N ASN A 170 2.41 -3.63 8.99
CA ASN A 170 2.16 -3.91 7.59
C ASN A 170 0.99 -3.05 7.12
N TYR A 171 1.16 -2.33 6.03
CA TYR A 171 0.05 -1.69 5.34
C TYR A 171 -0.54 -2.70 4.37
N ASN A 172 -1.79 -3.05 4.60
CA ASN A 172 -2.48 -4.18 4.01
C ASN A 172 -3.73 -3.71 3.28
N ILE A 173 -4.05 -4.39 2.19
CA ILE A 173 -5.31 -4.24 1.47
C ILE A 173 -5.87 -5.62 1.16
N GLY A 174 -7.18 -5.79 1.23
CA GLY A 174 -7.79 -7.09 1.00
C GLY A 174 -9.29 -7.01 0.82
N LEU A 175 -9.86 -8.11 0.34
CA LEU A 175 -11.30 -8.30 0.34
C LEU A 175 -11.72 -9.00 1.62
N ILE A 176 -12.65 -8.40 2.34
CA ILE A 176 -13.26 -9.01 3.53
C ILE A 176 -14.76 -9.18 3.33
N HIS A 177 -15.31 -10.21 3.94
CA HIS A 177 -16.73 -10.46 4.06
C HIS A 177 -17.14 -10.26 5.52
N LEU A 178 -18.18 -9.45 5.70
CA LEU A 178 -18.74 -9.12 7.01
C LEU A 178 -20.21 -9.52 7.06
N THR A 179 -20.66 -10.01 8.20
CA THR A 179 -22.07 -10.33 8.48
C THR A 179 -22.58 -9.50 9.65
N LYS A 180 -23.90 -9.28 9.73
CA LYS A 180 -24.49 -8.57 10.88
C LYS A 180 -24.15 -9.25 12.21
N GLU A 181 -24.15 -10.58 12.22
CA GLU A 181 -23.74 -11.36 13.38
C GLU A 181 -22.30 -11.04 13.81
N SER A 182 -21.35 -11.00 12.87
CA SER A 182 -19.96 -10.67 13.19
C SER A 182 -19.78 -9.27 13.79
N LEU A 183 -20.60 -8.30 13.40
CA LEU A 183 -20.55 -6.93 13.94
C LEU A 183 -21.13 -6.87 15.35
N ARG A 184 -22.23 -7.58 15.60
CA ARG A 184 -22.89 -7.63 16.93
C ARG A 184 -22.07 -8.38 17.97
N GLU A 185 -21.30 -9.37 17.54
CA GLU A 185 -20.38 -10.12 18.39
C GLU A 185 -19.04 -9.42 18.60
N ALA A 186 -18.90 -8.16 18.16
CA ALA A 186 -17.67 -7.39 18.32
C ALA A 186 -17.25 -7.30 19.79
N ARG A 187 -15.95 -7.47 20.03
CA ARG A 187 -15.37 -7.40 21.37
C ARG A 187 -14.49 -6.17 21.51
N LYS A 188 -14.67 -5.43 22.61
CA LYS A 188 -13.78 -4.31 22.93
C LYS A 188 -12.42 -4.82 23.40
N VAL A 189 -11.37 -4.28 22.80
CA VAL A 189 -9.96 -4.58 23.12
C VAL A 189 -9.24 -3.26 23.34
N ASN A 190 -8.46 -3.18 24.41
CA ASN A 190 -7.62 -2.01 24.67
C ASN A 190 -6.19 -2.28 24.20
N VAL A 191 -5.63 -1.40 23.37
CA VAL A 191 -4.27 -1.48 22.84
C VAL A 191 -3.48 -0.24 23.24
N TRP A 192 -2.15 -0.36 23.35
CA TRP A 192 -1.27 0.76 23.69
C TRP A 192 -0.46 1.19 22.47
N LEU A 193 -0.78 2.36 21.92
CA LEU A 193 -0.08 2.96 20.77
C LEU A 193 0.32 4.38 21.14
N ASN A 194 1.33 4.50 22.01
CA ASN A 194 1.73 5.74 22.70
C ASN A 194 0.65 6.39 23.59
N ALA A 195 -0.60 5.96 23.47
CA ALA A 195 -1.72 6.21 24.35
C ALA A 195 -2.64 4.97 24.37
N PRO A 196 -3.50 4.81 25.39
CA PRO A 196 -4.54 3.78 25.39
C PRO A 196 -5.52 4.04 24.24
N GLN A 197 -5.83 3.00 23.49
CA GLN A 197 -6.79 3.02 22.39
C GLN A 197 -7.78 1.87 22.57
N GLU A 198 -9.07 2.18 22.56
CA GLU A 198 -10.13 1.17 22.52
C GLU A 198 -10.43 0.85 21.06
N VAL A 199 -10.47 -0.43 20.71
CA VAL A 199 -10.81 -0.92 19.38
C VAL A 199 -11.79 -2.08 19.47
N TYR A 200 -12.56 -2.30 18.42
CA TYR A 200 -13.57 -3.35 18.34
C TYR A 200 -13.09 -4.49 17.45
N GLU A 201 -12.77 -5.63 18.07
CA GLU A 201 -12.35 -6.85 17.39
C GLU A 201 -13.56 -7.57 16.78
N VAL A 202 -13.54 -7.75 15.46
CA VAL A 202 -14.57 -8.39 14.65
C VAL A 202 -13.95 -9.54 13.87
N LYS A 203 -14.62 -10.70 13.84
CA LYS A 203 -14.21 -11.82 13.00
C LYS A 203 -14.67 -11.59 11.57
N ALA A 204 -13.73 -11.50 10.62
CA ALA A 204 -14.04 -11.27 9.21
C ALA A 204 -13.64 -12.47 8.35
N GLY A 205 -14.39 -12.74 7.28
CA GLY A 205 -14.02 -13.70 6.25
C GLY A 205 -13.09 -13.05 5.25
N PHE A 206 -11.81 -13.38 5.23
CA PHE A 206 -10.91 -12.81 4.23
C PHE A 206 -10.97 -13.62 2.93
N VAL A 207 -11.05 -12.94 1.79
CA VAL A 207 -11.28 -13.54 0.48
C VAL A 207 -10.00 -13.60 -0.35
N LYS A 208 -9.76 -14.75 -1.00
CA LYS A 208 -8.77 -14.93 -2.06
C LYS A 208 -9.42 -15.60 -3.27
N PHE A 209 -8.86 -15.41 -4.45
CA PHE A 209 -9.32 -16.05 -5.68
C PHE A 209 -8.32 -17.06 -6.21
N SER A 210 -8.80 -18.20 -6.72
CA SER A 210 -7.97 -19.16 -7.47
C SER A 210 -7.84 -18.76 -8.95
N THR A 211 -6.88 -19.34 -9.67
CA THR A 211 -6.76 -19.23 -11.13
C THR A 211 -7.99 -19.76 -11.88
N PHE A 212 -8.80 -20.61 -11.23
CA PHE A 212 -9.99 -21.24 -11.81
C PHE A 212 -11.29 -20.54 -11.40
N GLY A 213 -11.20 -19.42 -10.68
CA GLY A 213 -12.36 -18.61 -10.29
C GLY A 213 -13.04 -19.08 -9.00
N ASP A 214 -12.37 -19.88 -8.18
CA ASP A 214 -12.86 -20.24 -6.86
C ASP A 214 -12.70 -19.06 -5.90
N VAL A 215 -13.70 -18.85 -5.03
CA VAL A 215 -13.67 -17.86 -3.96
C VAL A 215 -13.33 -18.59 -2.65
N LEU A 216 -12.13 -18.35 -2.13
CA LEU A 216 -11.57 -19.01 -0.96
C LEU A 216 -11.71 -18.09 0.26
N PHE A 217 -12.45 -18.54 1.27
CA PHE A 217 -12.64 -17.81 2.52
C PHE A 217 -11.70 -18.29 3.62
N THR A 218 -11.09 -17.34 4.33
CA THR A 218 -10.30 -17.62 5.52
C THR A 218 -10.92 -16.95 6.73
N ASN A 219 -11.65 -17.73 7.54
CA ASN A 219 -12.38 -17.25 8.73
C ASN A 219 -11.49 -17.03 9.97
N GLY A 220 -10.17 -17.08 9.81
CA GLY A 220 -9.19 -17.02 10.91
C GLY A 220 -8.63 -15.63 11.21
N VAL A 221 -9.13 -14.58 10.55
CA VAL A 221 -8.59 -13.22 10.64
C VAL A 221 -9.56 -12.34 11.43
N PHE A 222 -9.03 -11.66 12.46
CA PHE A 222 -9.76 -10.64 13.21
C PHE A 222 -9.36 -9.26 12.70
N VAL A 223 -10.34 -8.44 12.36
CA VAL A 223 -10.17 -7.03 12.01
C VAL A 223 -10.63 -6.17 13.19
N HIS A 224 -10.08 -4.97 13.30
CA HIS A 224 -10.24 -4.10 14.46
C HIS A 224 -10.73 -2.73 14.00
N PHE A 225 -11.92 -2.36 14.44
CA PHE A 225 -12.51 -1.07 14.13
C PHE A 225 -12.16 -0.03 15.20
N PRO A 226 -11.83 1.21 14.83
CA PRO A 226 -11.59 2.29 15.78
C PRO A 226 -12.88 2.80 16.43
N THR A 227 -14.04 2.54 15.81
CA THR A 227 -15.38 2.93 16.29
C THR A 227 -16.29 1.70 16.36
N ASP A 228 -17.51 1.88 16.91
CA ASP A 228 -18.48 0.81 17.03
C ASP A 228 -18.88 0.26 15.64
N PRO A 229 -18.56 -1.01 15.32
CA PRO A 229 -18.78 -1.56 14.00
C PRO A 229 -20.26 -1.80 13.68
N THR A 230 -21.16 -1.74 14.67
CA THR A 230 -22.61 -1.89 14.45
C THR A 230 -23.21 -0.77 13.59
N GLU A 231 -22.54 0.37 13.48
CA GLU A 231 -22.90 1.46 12.56
C GLU A 231 -22.90 1.02 11.08
N LEU A 232 -22.20 -0.06 10.74
CA LEU A 232 -22.16 -0.64 9.39
C LEU A 232 -23.34 -1.58 9.10
N GLU A 233 -24.13 -2.00 10.10
CA GLU A 233 -25.24 -2.95 9.90
C GLU A 233 -26.24 -2.55 8.80
N PRO A 234 -26.59 -1.26 8.60
CA PRO A 234 -27.51 -0.85 7.53
C PRO A 234 -26.98 -1.16 6.13
N ARG A 235 -25.66 -1.24 5.95
CA ARG A 235 -24.98 -1.51 4.67
C ARG A 235 -24.83 -3.00 4.39
N ILE A 236 -25.12 -3.87 5.37
CA ILE A 236 -24.91 -5.31 5.25
C ILE A 236 -26.22 -6.01 4.90
N GLY A 237 -26.21 -6.82 3.85
CA GLY A 237 -27.32 -7.68 3.45
C GLY A 237 -27.60 -8.83 4.43
N PRO A 238 -28.68 -9.61 4.22
CA PRO A 238 -29.01 -10.74 5.10
C PRO A 238 -27.91 -11.82 5.13
N ASN A 239 -27.17 -11.99 4.02
CA ASN A 239 -26.12 -13.01 3.89
C ASN A 239 -24.70 -12.45 4.12
N GLY A 240 -24.58 -11.17 4.50
CA GLY A 240 -23.32 -10.44 4.56
C GLY A 240 -23.08 -9.54 3.36
N GLU A 241 -21.92 -8.87 3.34
CA GLU A 241 -21.48 -8.01 2.25
C GLU A 241 -19.95 -8.02 2.13
N TYR A 242 -19.44 -7.77 0.93
CA TYR A 242 -18.00 -7.71 0.67
C TYR A 242 -17.48 -6.29 0.61
N PHE A 243 -16.29 -6.10 1.17
CA PHE A 243 -15.63 -4.80 1.22
C PHE A 243 -14.17 -4.91 0.79
N ILE A 244 -13.71 -3.92 0.01
CA ILE A 244 -12.29 -3.61 -0.09
C ILE A 244 -11.89 -2.93 1.22
N CYS A 245 -10.90 -3.50 1.89
CA CYS A 245 -10.48 -3.08 3.21
C CYS A 245 -9.01 -2.67 3.21
N PHE A 246 -8.74 -1.42 3.56
CA PHE A 246 -7.41 -0.91 3.85
C PHE A 246 -7.15 -1.01 5.35
N MET A 247 -6.01 -1.60 5.72
CA MET A 247 -5.69 -1.90 7.11
C MET A 247 -4.23 -1.62 7.45
N MET A 248 -3.99 -1.12 8.66
CA MET A 248 -2.68 -1.19 9.30
C MET A 248 -2.64 -2.41 10.25
N SER A 249 -1.84 -3.41 9.90
CA SER A 249 -1.64 -4.59 10.72
C SER A 249 -0.40 -4.48 11.59
N LEU A 250 -0.59 -4.47 12.91
CA LEU A 250 0.44 -4.57 13.93
C LEU A 250 0.68 -6.05 14.23
N ASN A 251 1.53 -6.68 13.42
CA ASN A 251 1.86 -8.09 13.57
C ASN A 251 2.91 -8.30 14.66
N GLU A 252 2.81 -9.42 15.37
CA GLU A 252 3.71 -9.76 16.49
C GLU A 252 3.75 -8.63 17.54
N TYR A 253 2.62 -7.97 17.79
CA TYR A 253 2.50 -6.88 18.76
C TYR A 253 2.71 -7.39 20.18
N THR A 254 3.59 -6.71 20.91
CA THR A 254 3.95 -6.95 22.30
C THR A 254 3.95 -5.63 23.06
N THR A 255 3.49 -5.61 24.31
CA THR A 255 3.55 -4.43 25.18
C THR A 255 3.71 -4.83 26.64
N ASN A 256 4.26 -3.93 27.46
CA ASN A 256 4.27 -4.04 28.92
C ASN A 256 3.18 -3.19 29.61
N TRP A 257 2.22 -2.65 28.85
CA TRP A 257 1.14 -1.84 29.42
C TRP A 257 0.24 -2.70 30.35
N PRO A 258 0.06 -2.36 31.64
CA PRO A 258 -0.58 -3.24 32.62
C PRO A 258 -2.03 -3.63 32.32
N SER A 259 -2.77 -2.76 31.64
CA SER A 259 -4.17 -2.98 31.27
C SER A 259 -4.34 -3.73 29.95
N PHE A 260 -3.24 -4.07 29.28
CA PHE A 260 -3.27 -4.90 28.09
C PHE A 260 -3.57 -6.35 28.48
N SER A 261 -4.83 -6.77 28.31
CA SER A 261 -5.23 -8.16 28.43
C SER A 261 -5.71 -8.64 27.07
N THR A 262 -5.24 -9.82 26.66
CA THR A 262 -5.69 -10.45 25.42
C THR A 262 -6.61 -11.59 25.77
N SER A 263 -7.62 -11.81 24.92
CA SER A 263 -8.64 -12.87 25.04
C SER A 263 -8.05 -14.29 25.14
N PHE A 264 -6.74 -14.45 24.91
CA PHE A 264 -6.04 -15.73 24.86
C PHE A 264 -4.87 -15.84 25.86
N GLY A 265 -4.65 -14.86 26.74
CA GLY A 265 -3.51 -14.85 27.65
C GLY A 265 -2.16 -14.88 26.93
N ARG A 266 -2.11 -14.41 25.68
CA ARG A 266 -0.91 -14.41 24.84
C ARG A 266 -0.18 -13.09 25.00
N ASN A 267 1.15 -13.18 25.13
CA ASN A 267 2.04 -12.02 25.14
C ASN A 267 2.26 -11.41 23.74
N VAL A 268 1.81 -12.09 22.68
CA VAL A 268 1.98 -11.69 21.28
C VAL A 268 0.64 -11.80 20.56
N VAL A 269 0.18 -10.72 19.94
CA VAL A 269 -1.06 -10.67 19.16
C VAL A 269 -0.87 -9.98 17.81
N ASN A 270 -1.83 -10.15 16.91
CA ASN A 270 -1.91 -9.40 15.66
C ASN A 270 -3.14 -8.50 15.73
N ILE A 271 -2.94 -7.21 15.57
CA ILE A 271 -4.02 -6.22 15.53
C ILE A 271 -4.11 -5.75 14.09
N ASN A 272 -5.27 -5.86 13.46
CA ASN A 272 -5.51 -5.41 12.07
C ASN A 272 -6.47 -4.22 12.12
N LEU A 273 -5.94 -3.01 12.28
CA LEU A 273 -6.73 -1.78 12.38
C LEU A 273 -7.28 -1.43 11.00
N ILE A 274 -8.60 -1.27 10.90
CA ILE A 274 -9.26 -0.81 9.68
C ILE A 274 -9.09 0.70 9.56
N GLU A 275 -8.52 1.14 8.45
CA GLU A 275 -8.41 2.55 8.09
C GLU A 275 -9.58 2.97 7.17
N ASN A 276 -9.95 2.10 6.21
CA ASN A 276 -11.01 2.40 5.25
C ASN A 276 -11.71 1.12 4.77
N LEU A 277 -13.03 1.21 4.57
CA LEU A 277 -13.88 0.21 3.93
C LEU A 277 -14.67 0.82 2.76
N SER A 278 -14.48 0.25 1.58
CA SER A 278 -15.31 0.50 0.40
C SER A 278 -16.13 -0.74 0.08
N GLU A 279 -17.39 -0.58 -0.30
CA GLU A 279 -18.20 -1.68 -0.85
C GLU A 279 -17.54 -2.20 -2.13
N LEU A 280 -17.50 -3.52 -2.28
CA LEU A 280 -16.93 -4.17 -3.46
C LEU A 280 -17.94 -4.12 -4.60
N VAL A 281 -17.61 -3.49 -5.71
CA VAL A 281 -18.34 -3.56 -6.97
C VAL A 281 -17.83 -4.76 -7.77
N PHE A 282 -18.72 -5.60 -8.28
CA PHE A 282 -18.37 -6.81 -9.05
C PHE A 282 -17.97 -6.48 -10.49
N SER A 283 -17.17 -5.43 -10.67
CA SER A 283 -16.57 -5.01 -11.92
C SER A 283 -15.22 -5.72 -12.14
N PRO A 284 -14.86 -6.04 -13.39
CA PRO A 284 -13.50 -6.50 -13.72
C PRO A 284 -12.42 -5.56 -13.18
N TYR A 285 -12.68 -4.25 -13.17
CA TYR A 285 -11.74 -3.23 -12.70
C TYR A 285 -11.45 -3.31 -11.19
N GLU A 286 -12.37 -3.83 -10.37
CA GLU A 286 -12.11 -4.06 -8.94
C GLU A 286 -11.59 -5.48 -8.66
N LEU A 287 -12.08 -6.49 -9.38
CA LEU A 287 -11.76 -7.89 -9.08
C LEU A 287 -10.40 -8.34 -9.66
N PHE A 288 -10.05 -7.92 -10.88
CA PHE A 288 -8.78 -8.32 -11.50
C PHE A 288 -7.53 -7.91 -10.73
N PRO A 289 -7.46 -6.74 -10.07
CA PRO A 289 -6.41 -6.44 -9.10
C PRO A 289 -6.17 -7.55 -8.07
N PHE A 290 -7.22 -8.11 -7.47
CA PHE A 290 -7.09 -9.16 -6.46
C PHE A 290 -6.78 -10.55 -7.05
N ILE A 291 -6.91 -10.71 -8.36
CA ILE A 291 -6.62 -11.94 -9.10
C ILE A 291 -5.21 -11.90 -9.71
N PHE A 292 -4.69 -10.70 -10.01
CA PHE A 292 -3.37 -10.48 -10.61
C PHE A 292 -2.22 -11.27 -9.96
N PRO A 293 -2.14 -11.44 -8.62
CA PRO A 293 -1.14 -12.31 -7.99
C PRO A 293 -0.98 -13.70 -8.62
N ASN A 294 -2.08 -14.28 -9.12
CA ASN A 294 -2.09 -15.58 -9.77
C ASN A 294 -1.48 -15.58 -11.19
N TYR A 295 -1.29 -14.40 -11.77
CA TYR A 295 -0.84 -14.19 -13.16
C TYR A 295 0.55 -13.56 -13.26
N ILE A 296 1.22 -13.28 -12.13
CA ILE A 296 2.59 -12.73 -12.11
C ILE A 296 3.53 -13.58 -12.98
N GLY A 297 3.49 -14.91 -12.84
CA GLY A 297 4.32 -15.83 -13.62
C GLY A 297 4.00 -15.87 -15.12
N ALA A 298 2.78 -15.50 -15.51
CA ALA A 298 2.33 -15.43 -16.91
C ALA A 298 2.49 -14.03 -17.52
N THR A 299 2.84 -13.02 -16.71
CA THR A 299 2.97 -11.63 -17.15
C THR A 299 4.22 -11.45 -18.02
N ARG A 300 4.06 -10.80 -19.18
CA ARG A 300 5.19 -10.53 -20.10
C ARG A 300 6.14 -9.48 -19.51
N GLY A 301 7.27 -9.95 -18.96
CA GLY A 301 8.35 -9.09 -18.46
C GLY A 301 7.94 -8.25 -17.25
N LEU A 302 8.38 -8.63 -16.05
CA LEU A 302 8.08 -7.85 -14.83
C LEU A 302 8.84 -6.50 -14.76
N ASP A 303 9.73 -6.27 -15.71
CA ASP A 303 10.45 -5.02 -15.96
C ASP A 303 9.83 -4.15 -17.07
N SER A 304 8.78 -4.63 -17.75
CA SER A 304 8.03 -3.90 -18.76
C SER A 304 7.38 -2.62 -18.19
N LEU A 305 7.19 -1.61 -19.05
CA LEU A 305 6.49 -0.37 -18.68
C LEU A 305 4.98 -0.59 -18.46
N VAL A 306 4.44 -1.64 -19.07
CA VAL A 306 3.03 -2.05 -19.00
C VAL A 306 3.02 -3.55 -18.75
N TYR A 307 2.28 -3.98 -17.74
CA TYR A 307 2.00 -5.37 -17.44
C TYR A 307 0.81 -5.84 -18.26
N GLU A 308 0.93 -7.03 -18.84
CA GLU A 308 -0.09 -7.62 -19.71
C GLU A 308 -0.34 -9.06 -19.30
N PHE A 309 -1.61 -9.41 -19.13
CA PHE A 309 -2.07 -10.77 -18.84
C PHE A 309 -3.51 -10.98 -19.35
N MET A 310 -3.94 -12.23 -19.39
CA MET A 310 -5.26 -12.63 -19.92
C MET A 310 -6.04 -13.44 -18.89
N VAL A 311 -7.35 -13.22 -18.81
CA VAL A 311 -8.28 -13.93 -17.93
C VAL A 311 -9.48 -14.42 -18.73
N GLY A 312 -9.83 -15.71 -18.64
CA GLY A 312 -11.03 -16.23 -19.32
C GLY A 312 -12.31 -15.67 -18.71
N LYS A 313 -13.30 -15.34 -19.55
CA LYS A 313 -14.60 -14.82 -19.09
C LYS A 313 -15.29 -15.75 -18.11
N ASP A 314 -15.23 -17.06 -18.36
CA ASP A 314 -15.80 -18.07 -17.47
C ASP A 314 -15.17 -18.08 -16.07
N THR A 315 -13.91 -17.66 -15.93
CA THR A 315 -13.25 -17.53 -14.62
C THR A 315 -13.84 -16.35 -13.86
N PHE A 316 -14.03 -15.21 -14.53
CA PHE A 316 -14.66 -14.03 -13.93
C PHE A 316 -16.12 -14.29 -13.55
N ASP A 317 -16.91 -14.86 -14.45
CA ASP A 317 -18.33 -15.17 -14.22
C ASP A 317 -18.50 -16.13 -13.03
N ARG A 318 -17.58 -17.09 -12.87
CA ARG A 318 -17.54 -17.98 -11.69
C ARG A 318 -17.30 -17.23 -10.39
N ILE A 319 -16.36 -16.28 -10.37
CA ILE A 319 -16.07 -15.45 -9.20
C ILE A 319 -17.31 -14.64 -8.82
N VAL A 320 -17.88 -13.90 -9.77
CA VAL A 320 -19.06 -13.06 -9.55
C VAL A 320 -20.24 -13.90 -9.07
N GLY A 321 -20.52 -15.02 -9.73
CA GLY A 321 -21.60 -15.93 -9.35
C GLY A 321 -21.42 -16.57 -7.96
N ARG A 322 -20.21 -16.61 -7.42
CA ARG A 322 -19.93 -17.04 -6.04
C ARG A 322 -20.09 -15.89 -5.04
N LEU A 323 -19.60 -14.70 -5.35
CA LEU A 323 -19.77 -13.51 -4.50
C LEU A 323 -21.25 -13.17 -4.32
N MET A 324 -22.04 -13.19 -5.39
CA MET A 324 -23.49 -12.92 -5.34
C MET A 324 -24.29 -13.89 -4.45
N ARG A 325 -23.75 -15.06 -4.08
CA ARG A 325 -24.43 -15.98 -3.14
C ARG A 325 -24.41 -15.49 -1.70
N PHE A 326 -23.43 -14.67 -1.34
CA PHE A 326 -23.16 -14.23 0.03
C PHE A 326 -23.19 -12.70 0.19
N SER A 327 -23.75 -12.00 -0.80
CA SER A 327 -23.89 -10.55 -0.85
C SER A 327 -25.25 -10.17 -1.41
N SER A 328 -25.56 -8.88 -1.34
CA SER A 328 -26.75 -8.35 -2.01
C SER A 328 -26.55 -8.34 -3.52
N ASN A 329 -27.63 -8.54 -4.28
CA ASN A 329 -27.57 -8.37 -5.74
C ASN A 329 -27.20 -6.92 -6.06
N GLN A 330 -26.19 -6.75 -6.91
CA GLN A 330 -25.79 -5.43 -7.39
C GLN A 330 -26.68 -5.00 -8.55
N ASN A 331 -27.02 -3.72 -8.55
CA ASN A 331 -27.79 -3.13 -9.64
C ASN A 331 -26.91 -3.09 -10.90
N ALA A 332 -27.41 -3.65 -12.01
CA ALA A 332 -26.69 -3.64 -13.29
C ALA A 332 -26.34 -2.22 -13.76
N PHE A 333 -27.23 -1.25 -13.54
CA PHE A 333 -26.97 0.16 -13.85
C PHE A 333 -25.80 0.72 -13.04
N LEU A 334 -25.68 0.37 -11.76
CA LEU A 334 -24.54 0.77 -10.93
C LEU A 334 -23.24 0.18 -11.46
N LEU A 335 -23.26 -1.06 -11.94
CA LEU A 335 -22.09 -1.73 -12.49
C LEU A 335 -21.61 -1.07 -13.79
N ASP A 336 -22.55 -0.75 -14.68
CA ASP A 336 -22.27 -0.08 -15.96
C ASP A 336 -21.73 1.33 -15.72
N ASP A 337 -22.39 2.11 -14.86
CA ASP A 337 -21.98 3.47 -14.48
C ASP A 337 -20.60 3.46 -13.81
N TYR A 338 -20.36 2.53 -12.88
CA TYR A 338 -19.07 2.38 -12.23
C TYR A 338 -17.96 2.05 -13.23
N THR A 339 -18.23 1.12 -14.15
CA THR A 339 -17.24 0.69 -15.16
C THR A 339 -16.88 1.85 -16.08
N ALA A 340 -17.89 2.58 -16.59
CA ALA A 340 -17.66 3.77 -17.40
C ALA A 340 -16.87 4.85 -16.63
N PHE A 341 -17.22 5.09 -15.36
CA PHE A 341 -16.49 6.02 -14.51
C PHE A 341 -15.02 5.63 -14.34
N VAL A 342 -14.73 4.36 -14.06
CA VAL A 342 -13.35 3.89 -13.90
C VAL A 342 -12.58 3.97 -15.21
N GLU A 343 -13.19 3.69 -16.35
CA GLU A 343 -12.53 3.83 -17.66
C GLU A 343 -12.15 5.27 -17.99
N ASP A 344 -13.03 6.22 -17.68
CA ASP A 344 -12.77 7.64 -17.90
C ASP A 344 -11.67 8.19 -16.98
N TYR A 345 -11.62 7.68 -15.74
CA TYR A 345 -10.78 8.23 -14.67
C TYR A 345 -9.46 7.48 -14.47
N ASN A 346 -9.49 6.15 -14.42
CA ASN A 346 -8.34 5.28 -14.21
C ASN A 346 -7.67 4.91 -15.54
N LYS A 347 -7.02 5.89 -16.17
CA LYS A 347 -6.30 5.73 -17.44
C LYS A 347 -5.04 4.83 -17.36
N LEU A 348 -4.86 4.13 -16.24
CA LEU A 348 -3.67 3.32 -15.93
C LEU A 348 -3.97 1.82 -15.94
N LEU A 349 -5.24 1.44 -16.09
CA LEU A 349 -5.71 0.07 -16.24
C LEU A 349 -6.72 0.03 -17.39
N ARG A 350 -6.56 -0.91 -18.31
CA ARG A 350 -7.47 -1.11 -19.43
C ARG A 350 -7.82 -2.60 -19.54
N ILE A 351 -9.11 -2.88 -19.64
CA ILE A 351 -9.65 -4.23 -19.73
C ILE A 351 -10.51 -4.32 -20.98
N GLU A 352 -10.19 -5.25 -21.87
CA GLU A 352 -10.91 -5.45 -23.13
C GLU A 352 -11.36 -6.90 -23.24
N LEU A 353 -12.62 -7.15 -23.61
CA LEU A 353 -13.18 -8.50 -23.78
C LEU A 353 -13.27 -8.84 -25.27
N GLU A 354 -12.50 -9.83 -25.71
CA GLU A 354 -12.51 -10.34 -27.08
C GLU A 354 -12.59 -11.87 -27.06
N GLU A 355 -13.51 -12.44 -27.84
CA GLU A 355 -13.66 -13.91 -28.00
C GLU A 355 -13.76 -14.69 -26.67
N GLY A 356 -14.36 -14.09 -25.63
CA GLY A 356 -14.51 -14.72 -24.31
C GLY A 356 -13.26 -14.64 -23.42
N ILE A 357 -12.28 -13.82 -23.78
CA ILE A 357 -11.05 -13.59 -23.01
C ILE A 357 -10.94 -12.11 -22.69
N TYR A 358 -10.71 -11.80 -21.41
CA TYR A 358 -10.32 -10.47 -20.98
C TYR A 358 -8.82 -10.27 -21.18
N SER A 359 -8.45 -9.29 -21.99
CA SER A 359 -7.09 -8.76 -22.11
C SER A 359 -6.92 -7.62 -21.12
N VAL A 360 -5.96 -7.74 -20.21
CA VAL A 360 -5.71 -6.75 -19.15
C VAL A 360 -4.36 -6.09 -19.40
N ARG A 361 -4.36 -4.76 -19.51
CA ARG A 361 -3.16 -3.92 -19.61
C ARG A 361 -3.10 -2.96 -18.44
N TRP A 362 -2.00 -2.97 -17.72
CA TRP A 362 -1.82 -2.17 -16.52
C TRP A 362 -0.47 -1.46 -16.53
N LEU A 363 -0.45 -0.16 -16.30
CA LEU A 363 0.79 0.59 -16.10
C LEU A 363 1.63 -0.01 -14.96
N ASN A 364 2.92 -0.24 -15.21
CA ASN A 364 3.87 -0.53 -14.13
C ASN A 364 3.94 0.67 -13.17
N PRO A 365 3.60 0.52 -11.88
CA PRO A 365 3.42 1.70 -11.02
C PRO A 365 4.69 2.48 -10.69
N SER A 366 5.87 1.98 -11.07
CA SER A 366 7.12 2.75 -11.05
C SER A 366 7.17 3.87 -12.11
N VAL A 367 6.43 3.74 -13.21
CA VAL A 367 6.53 4.61 -14.39
C VAL A 367 5.99 6.01 -14.10
N LEU A 368 4.77 6.10 -13.56
CA LEU A 368 4.13 7.40 -13.37
C LEU A 368 4.87 8.29 -12.36
N PRO A 369 5.27 7.83 -11.15
CA PRO A 369 6.02 8.66 -10.22
C PRO A 369 7.38 9.07 -10.79
N PHE A 370 8.02 8.20 -11.59
CA PHE A 370 9.26 8.54 -12.29
C PHE A 370 9.08 9.69 -13.29
N LEU A 371 7.99 9.70 -14.04
CA LEU A 371 7.66 10.77 -14.99
C LEU A 371 7.22 12.05 -14.27
N ILE A 372 6.31 11.94 -13.29
CA ILE A 372 5.78 13.07 -12.51
C ILE A 372 6.89 13.80 -11.75
N LYS A 373 7.85 13.09 -11.17
CA LYS A 373 9.01 13.70 -10.51
C LYS A 373 9.78 14.69 -11.41
N ARG A 374 9.75 14.46 -12.73
CA ARG A 374 10.45 15.29 -13.72
C ARG A 374 9.55 16.31 -14.39
N TYR A 375 8.26 16.34 -14.06
CA TYR A 375 7.33 17.35 -14.55
C TYR A 375 7.83 18.79 -14.33
N PRO A 376 8.43 19.15 -13.18
CA PRO A 376 8.97 20.49 -12.96
C PRO A 376 10.13 20.88 -13.90
N GLU A 377 10.79 19.92 -14.55
CA GLU A 377 11.85 20.20 -15.53
C GLU A 377 11.32 20.88 -16.80
N GLY A 378 9.99 20.89 -17.02
CA GLY A 378 9.36 21.54 -18.18
C GLY A 378 9.70 20.90 -19.52
N ARG A 379 10.18 19.64 -19.50
CA ARG A 379 10.61 18.92 -20.68
C ARG A 379 9.43 18.52 -21.57
N ARG A 380 9.48 18.93 -22.85
CA ARG A 380 8.39 18.73 -23.82
C ARG A 380 8.01 17.26 -24.00
N ASP A 381 9.00 16.37 -24.03
CA ASP A 381 8.83 14.92 -24.20
C ASP A 381 8.17 14.25 -22.98
N ILE A 382 8.46 14.73 -21.77
CA ILE A 382 7.83 14.25 -20.52
C ILE A 382 6.37 14.71 -20.47
N ASN A 383 6.13 15.99 -20.73
CA ASN A 383 4.77 16.55 -20.74
C ASN A 383 3.92 15.89 -21.82
N ALA A 384 4.47 15.71 -23.03
CA ALA A 384 3.77 15.00 -24.12
C ALA A 384 3.38 13.56 -23.74
N MET A 385 4.22 12.86 -22.97
CA MET A 385 3.88 11.53 -22.48
C MET A 385 2.76 11.59 -21.43
N LEU A 386 2.87 12.45 -20.42
CA LEU A 386 1.87 12.61 -19.35
C LEU A 386 0.51 13.13 -19.84
N ASP A 387 0.52 13.93 -20.91
CA ASP A 387 -0.68 14.49 -21.54
C ASP A 387 -1.34 13.52 -22.53
N ASN A 388 -0.67 12.41 -22.87
CA ASN A 388 -1.21 11.41 -23.80
C ASN A 388 -2.54 10.84 -23.27
N GLN A 389 -3.56 10.81 -24.12
CA GLN A 389 -4.87 10.29 -23.76
C GLN A 389 -4.87 8.75 -23.64
N ASP A 390 -4.00 8.07 -24.39
CA ASP A 390 -3.80 6.62 -24.34
C ASP A 390 -2.36 6.31 -23.92
N LEU A 391 -2.03 6.73 -22.70
CA LEU A 391 -0.70 6.54 -22.08
C LEU A 391 -0.25 5.07 -22.13
N LEU A 392 -1.16 4.14 -21.86
CA LEU A 392 -0.87 2.70 -21.88
C LEU A 392 -0.43 2.24 -23.26
N LYS A 393 -1.17 2.61 -24.33
CA LYS A 393 -0.79 2.25 -25.69
C LYS A 393 0.58 2.82 -26.07
N ALA A 394 0.81 4.10 -25.77
CA ALA A 394 2.09 4.76 -26.06
C ALA A 394 3.26 4.05 -25.37
N LEU A 395 3.11 3.63 -24.11
CA LEU A 395 4.15 2.90 -23.39
C LEU A 395 4.30 1.44 -23.86
N SER A 396 3.24 0.78 -24.31
CA SER A 396 3.33 -0.54 -24.95
C SER A 396 4.11 -0.48 -26.27
N GLU A 397 3.92 0.58 -27.07
CA GLU A 397 4.73 0.83 -28.28
C GLU A 397 6.22 1.02 -27.93
N VAL A 398 6.52 1.75 -26.86
CA VAL A 398 7.89 1.90 -26.34
C VAL A 398 8.48 0.55 -25.93
N ASN A 399 7.73 -0.32 -25.23
CA ASN A 399 8.20 -1.67 -24.90
C ASN A 399 8.55 -2.47 -26.16
N ALA A 400 7.69 -2.43 -27.19
CA ALA A 400 7.92 -3.12 -28.46
C ALA A 400 9.17 -2.59 -29.19
N GLU A 401 9.38 -1.28 -29.20
CA GLU A 401 10.59 -0.68 -29.78
C GLU A 401 11.86 -1.08 -29.02
N PHE A 402 11.84 -1.09 -27.69
CA PHE A 402 12.97 -1.52 -26.88
C PHE A 402 13.30 -2.99 -27.07
N ALA A 403 12.31 -3.87 -27.20
CA ALA A 403 12.52 -5.29 -27.48
C ALA A 403 13.22 -5.54 -28.82
N ASN A 404 13.02 -4.65 -29.79
CA ASN A 404 13.56 -4.76 -31.15
C ASN A 404 14.86 -3.97 -31.37
N SER A 405 15.24 -3.06 -30.47
CA SER A 405 16.44 -2.23 -30.62
C SER A 405 17.68 -2.85 -29.98
N LYS A 406 18.76 -3.00 -30.76
CA LYS A 406 20.08 -3.45 -30.27
C LYS A 406 20.89 -2.35 -29.59
N THR A 407 20.56 -1.07 -29.80
CA THR A 407 21.41 0.07 -29.42
C THR A 407 20.68 1.14 -28.58
N GLY A 408 19.52 0.80 -28.02
CA GLY A 408 18.65 1.75 -27.33
C GLY A 408 17.90 2.68 -28.29
N CYS A 409 16.97 3.47 -27.78
CA CYS A 409 16.18 4.42 -28.58
C CYS A 409 16.38 5.86 -28.06
N PRO A 410 17.14 6.72 -28.79
CA PRO A 410 17.41 8.10 -28.37
C PRO A 410 16.14 8.92 -28.07
N ARG A 411 15.05 8.63 -28.79
CA ARG A 411 13.73 9.26 -28.60
C ARG A 411 13.18 9.08 -27.19
N TYR A 412 13.53 8.00 -26.50
CA TYR A 412 13.05 7.67 -25.16
C TYR A 412 14.11 7.89 -24.08
N MET A 413 15.11 8.75 -24.33
CA MET A 413 16.12 9.10 -23.32
C MET A 413 15.53 9.73 -22.05
N PHE A 414 14.33 10.31 -22.09
CA PHE A 414 13.66 10.79 -20.87
C PHE A 414 13.25 9.65 -19.91
N LEU A 415 13.17 8.41 -20.38
CA LEU A 415 12.98 7.21 -19.55
C LEU A 415 14.30 6.63 -19.02
N ALA A 416 15.44 7.23 -19.37
CA ALA A 416 16.74 6.74 -18.94
C ALA A 416 16.85 6.71 -17.41
N GLY A 417 17.30 5.57 -16.88
CA GLY A 417 17.42 5.34 -15.45
C GLY A 417 16.17 4.77 -14.77
N LEU A 418 15.04 4.63 -15.49
CA LEU A 418 13.84 3.97 -14.94
C LEU A 418 14.12 2.52 -14.48
N GLY A 419 15.04 1.83 -15.17
CA GLY A 419 15.48 0.47 -14.82
C GLY A 419 16.01 0.31 -13.39
N ARG A 420 16.50 1.39 -12.77
CA ARG A 420 16.95 1.40 -11.37
C ARG A 420 15.81 1.17 -10.37
N TYR A 421 14.58 1.38 -10.81
CA TYR A 421 13.36 1.25 -10.00
C TYR A 421 12.57 0.00 -10.35
N SER A 422 12.50 -0.35 -11.64
CA SER A 422 11.80 -1.57 -12.08
C SER A 422 12.51 -2.84 -11.64
N SER A 423 13.83 -2.83 -11.51
CA SER A 423 14.60 -4.00 -11.04
C SER A 423 14.26 -4.39 -9.58
N PRO A 424 14.32 -3.48 -8.58
CA PRO A 424 13.83 -3.78 -7.24
C PRO A 424 12.37 -4.23 -7.21
N ARG A 425 11.52 -3.65 -8.07
CA ARG A 425 10.10 -4.01 -8.18
C ARG A 425 9.91 -5.45 -8.64
N ARG A 426 10.60 -5.86 -9.71
CA ARG A 426 10.63 -7.25 -10.18
C ARG A 426 11.04 -8.21 -9.08
N THR A 427 12.09 -7.89 -8.32
CA THR A 427 12.58 -8.76 -7.24
C THR A 427 11.52 -8.99 -6.16
N TRP A 428 10.86 -7.94 -5.67
CA TRP A 428 9.83 -8.13 -4.64
C TRP A 428 8.56 -8.76 -5.20
N LEU A 429 8.21 -8.51 -6.46
CA LEU A 429 7.07 -9.16 -7.13
C LEU A 429 7.21 -10.68 -7.19
N LEU A 430 8.40 -11.19 -7.52
CA LEU A 430 8.68 -12.62 -7.51
C LEU A 430 8.56 -13.20 -6.10
N LYS A 431 9.10 -12.49 -5.10
CA LYS A 431 8.98 -12.90 -3.69
C LYS A 431 7.53 -12.86 -3.19
N TYR A 432 6.75 -11.89 -3.66
CA TYR A 432 5.33 -11.78 -3.39
C TYR A 432 4.56 -12.96 -4.00
N TYR A 433 4.84 -13.32 -5.26
CA TYR A 433 4.27 -14.51 -5.91
C TYR A 433 4.56 -15.79 -5.12
N ASP A 434 5.80 -15.98 -4.66
CA ASP A 434 6.17 -17.12 -3.81
C ASP A 434 5.41 -17.12 -2.48
N ALA A 435 5.22 -15.95 -1.87
CA ALA A 435 4.46 -15.82 -0.63
C ALA A 435 2.97 -16.13 -0.87
N TRP A 436 2.40 -15.63 -1.96
CA TRP A 436 1.01 -15.81 -2.34
C TRP A 436 0.66 -17.27 -2.62
N THR A 437 1.48 -17.97 -3.40
CA THR A 437 1.25 -19.38 -3.77
C THR A 437 1.43 -20.35 -2.60
N LYS A 438 2.19 -19.98 -1.56
CA LYS A 438 2.40 -20.79 -0.34
C LYS A 438 1.40 -20.48 0.78
N SER A 439 0.42 -19.60 0.55
CA SER A 439 -0.43 -18.98 1.59
C SER A 439 -1.82 -19.56 1.75
#